data_AF-A0A7C1V6I6-F1
#
_entry.id   AF-A0A7C1V6I6-F1
#
_cell.length_a   1.000
_cell.length_b   1.000
_cell.length_c   1.000
_cell.angle_alpha   90.00
_cell.angle_beta   90.00
_cell.angle_gamma   90.00
#
_symmetry.space_group_name_H-M   'P 1'
#
loop_
_entity.id
_entity.type
_entity.pdbx_description
1 polymer ?
#
loop_
_entity_poly.entity_id
_entity_poly.type
_entity_poly.pdbx_seq_one_letter_code
_entity_poly.pdbx_strand_id
1 'polypeptide(L)'
;DDTRNTPTAKIVHFLKNRYHSHNIEYIAHDPWVRKKDYNITELTSDFNEAVKDADVIIFATNHKQYYSIDLDELKENVRDSPIIIDGRNIFNKKTVESKGFIYRKVGEGSKTHS
;
A
#
# COMPACT_ATOMS: atom_id res chain seq x y z
N ASP A 1 18.21 15.96 1.32
CA ASP A 1 16.92 15.50 1.87
C ASP A 1 15.81 15.54 0.82
N ASP A 2 16.10 15.13 -0.43
CA ASP A 2 15.17 15.17 -1.57
C ASP A 2 15.22 13.82 -2.30
N THR A 3 14.60 12.82 -1.69
CA THR A 3 14.29 11.53 -2.32
C THR A 3 12.81 11.31 -2.12
N ARG A 4 12.00 12.16 -2.78
CA ARG A 4 10.55 12.05 -2.78
C ARG A 4 10.14 10.66 -3.27
N ASN A 5 9.91 9.78 -2.31
CA ASN A 5 9.19 8.52 -2.40
C ASN A 5 9.49 7.63 -3.63
N THR A 6 10.78 7.45 -3.95
CA THR A 6 11.25 6.72 -5.13
C THR A 6 10.71 5.28 -5.27
N PRO A 7 10.57 4.50 -4.18
CA PRO A 7 9.98 3.16 -4.27
C PRO A 7 8.52 3.21 -4.75
N THR A 8 7.70 4.10 -4.16
CA THR A 8 6.29 4.29 -4.55
C THR A 8 6.19 4.75 -6.01
N ALA A 9 7.01 5.72 -6.41
CA ALA A 9 7.09 6.20 -7.78
C ALA A 9 7.36 5.06 -8.79
N LYS A 10 8.35 4.21 -8.50
CA LYS A 10 8.71 3.07 -9.35
C LYS A 10 7.60 2.02 -9.41
N ILE A 11 6.95 1.73 -8.28
CA ILE A 11 5.83 0.77 -8.22
C ILE A 11 4.67 1.26 -9.08
N VAL A 12 4.23 2.50 -8.87
CA VAL A 12 3.10 3.07 -9.62
C VAL A 12 3.42 3.13 -11.11
N HIS A 13 4.62 3.57 -11.49
CA HIS A 13 5.03 3.60 -12.89
C HIS A 13 5.02 2.20 -13.51
N PHE A 14 5.56 1.19 -12.81
CA PHE A 14 5.54 -0.20 -13.27
C PHE A 14 4.11 -0.72 -13.45
N LEU A 15 3.23 -0.50 -12.46
CA LEU A 15 1.84 -0.96 -12.52
C LEU A 15 1.07 -0.29 -13.66
N LYS A 16 1.17 1.05 -13.78
CA LYS A 16 0.54 1.80 -14.88
C LYS A 16 1.02 1.32 -16.24
N ASN A 17 2.32 1.06 -16.41
CA ASN A 17 2.85 0.53 -17.67
C ASN A 17 2.42 -0.91 -17.94
N ARG A 18 2.46 -1.78 -16.91
CA ARG A 18 2.20 -3.22 -17.05
C ARG A 18 0.71 -3.53 -17.29
N TYR A 19 -0.16 -2.69 -16.74
CA TYR A 19 -1.62 -2.86 -16.74
C TYR A 19 -2.33 -1.67 -17.39
N HIS A 20 -1.66 -0.96 -18.31
CA HIS A 20 -2.18 0.27 -18.94
C HIS A 20 -3.53 0.12 -19.65
N SER A 21 -3.93 -1.10 -20.00
CA SER A 21 -5.22 -1.43 -20.63
C SER A 21 -6.33 -1.76 -19.64
N HIS A 22 -6.05 -1.75 -18.33
CA HIS A 22 -7.00 -2.05 -17.27
C HIS A 22 -7.44 -0.74 -16.60
N ASN A 23 -8.69 -0.69 -16.15
CA ASN A 23 -9.22 0.44 -15.40
C ASN A 23 -8.87 0.31 -13.91
N ILE A 24 -7.61 0.61 -13.58
CA ILE A 24 -7.10 0.56 -12.21
C ILE A 24 -6.89 1.99 -11.70
N GLU A 25 -7.46 2.27 -10.54
CA GLU A 25 -7.22 3.51 -9.80
C GLU A 25 -5.99 3.36 -8.90
N TYR A 26 -5.12 4.37 -8.90
CA TYR A 26 -3.90 4.38 -8.11
C TYR A 26 -3.86 5.64 -7.24
N ILE A 27 -3.97 5.46 -5.93
CA ILE A 27 -3.87 6.56 -4.96
C ILE A 27 -2.61 6.34 -4.12
N ALA A 28 -1.80 7.39 -4.00
CA ALA A 28 -0.65 7.41 -3.12
C ALA A 28 -0.99 8.17 -1.84
N HIS A 29 -0.46 7.68 -0.73
CA HIS A 29 -0.52 8.37 0.55
C HIS A 29 0.89 8.77 1.01
N ASP A 30 1.08 10.07 1.24
CA ASP A 30 2.28 10.60 1.88
C ASP A 30 1.98 11.97 2.51
N PRO A 31 1.96 12.09 3.85
CA PRO A 31 1.62 13.35 4.51
C PRO A 31 2.74 14.41 4.39
N TRP A 32 3.94 14.01 3.96
CA TRP A 32 5.10 14.90 3.89
C TRP A 32 5.38 15.40 2.48
N VAL A 33 4.76 14.80 1.46
CA VAL A 33 4.92 15.22 0.07
C VAL A 33 3.83 16.24 -0.28
N ARG A 34 4.24 17.38 -0.84
CA ARG A 34 3.30 18.38 -1.34
C ARG A 34 2.72 17.93 -2.66
N LYS A 35 1.40 18.04 -2.83
CA LYS A 35 0.69 17.64 -4.07
C LYS A 35 1.26 18.27 -5.35
N LYS A 36 1.69 19.53 -5.30
CA LYS A 36 2.33 20.21 -6.44
C LYS A 36 3.68 19.59 -6.88
N ASP A 37 4.32 18.88 -5.96
CA ASP A 37 5.65 18.26 -6.15
C ASP A 37 5.52 16.76 -6.47
N TYR A 38 4.30 16.26 -6.70
CA TYR A 38 3.97 14.88 -7.01
C TYR A 38 3.05 14.78 -8.23
N ASN A 39 3.56 14.24 -9.33
CA ASN A 39 2.87 14.17 -10.63
C ASN A 39 2.70 12.74 -11.16
N ILE A 40 2.80 11.74 -10.28
CA ILE A 40 2.84 10.32 -10.67
C ILE A 40 1.44 9.73 -10.66
N THR A 41 0.66 10.03 -9.62
CA THR A 41 -0.72 9.61 -9.46
C THR A 41 -1.45 10.54 -8.50
N GLU A 42 -2.71 10.26 -8.21
CA GLU A 42 -3.42 10.96 -7.14
C GLU A 42 -2.65 10.83 -5.81
N LEU A 43 -2.54 11.93 -5.08
CA LEU A 43 -1.87 11.99 -3.80
C LEU A 43 -2.82 12.60 -2.77
N THR A 44 -2.96 11.91 -1.65
CA THR A 44 -3.62 12.42 -0.45
C THR A 44 -2.68 12.33 0.75
N SER A 45 -2.88 13.24 1.72
CA SER A 45 -2.25 13.21 3.04
C SER A 45 -3.15 12.54 4.09
N ASP A 46 -4.37 12.19 3.72
CA ASP A 46 -5.32 11.47 4.57
C ASP A 46 -5.22 9.96 4.26
N PHE A 47 -4.89 9.18 5.29
CA PHE A 47 -4.73 7.74 5.15
C PHE A 47 -6.07 7.05 4.84
N ASN A 48 -7.16 7.52 5.45
CA ASN A 48 -8.48 6.91 5.29
C ASN A 48 -9.00 7.12 3.87
N GLU A 49 -8.77 8.30 3.29
CA GLU A 49 -9.07 8.54 1.88
C GLU A 49 -8.28 7.60 0.96
N ALA A 50 -7.00 7.36 1.27
CA ALA A 50 -6.14 6.55 0.43
C ALA A 50 -6.50 5.06 0.39
N VAL A 51 -7.06 4.53 1.48
CA VAL A 51 -7.43 3.12 1.60
C VAL A 51 -8.90 2.86 1.30
N LYS A 52 -9.70 3.93 1.15
CA LYS A 52 -11.14 3.81 0.94
C LYS A 52 -11.45 2.96 -0.29
N ASP A 53 -12.26 1.92 -0.10
CA ASP A 53 -12.68 1.00 -1.14
C ASP A 53 -11.51 0.33 -1.90
N ALA A 54 -10.32 0.25 -1.29
CA ALA A 54 -9.15 -0.33 -1.92
C ALA A 54 -9.21 -1.87 -1.96
N ASP A 55 -8.89 -2.46 -3.12
CA ASP A 55 -8.67 -3.91 -3.26
C ASP A 55 -7.26 -4.33 -2.80
N VAL A 56 -6.27 -3.45 -2.98
CA VAL A 56 -4.86 -3.72 -2.71
C VAL A 56 -4.20 -2.52 -2.06
N ILE A 57 -3.51 -2.76 -0.94
CA ILE A 57 -2.72 -1.76 -0.22
C ILE A 57 -1.25 -2.17 -0.27
N ILE A 58 -0.39 -1.25 -0.71
CA ILE A 58 1.05 -1.48 -0.81
C ILE A 58 1.78 -0.55 0.15
N PHE A 59 2.41 -1.12 1.18
CA PHE A 59 3.27 -0.38 2.09
C PHE A 59 4.70 -0.36 1.54
N ALA A 60 5.06 0.74 0.86
CA ALA A 60 6.38 0.95 0.25
C ALA A 60 7.32 1.87 1.05
N THR A 61 6.82 2.52 2.11
CA THR A 61 7.56 3.46 2.96
C THR A 61 7.35 3.21 4.45
N ASN A 62 8.30 3.68 5.29
CA ASN A 62 8.23 3.57 6.75
C ASN A 62 7.71 4.87 7.40
N HIS A 63 6.51 5.30 7.05
CA HIS A 63 5.89 6.37 7.83
C HIS A 63 5.52 5.83 9.21
N LYS A 64 5.93 6.51 10.28
CA LYS A 64 5.74 6.04 11.66
C LYS A 64 4.27 5.70 11.98
N GLN A 65 3.34 6.46 11.42
CA GLN A 65 1.90 6.26 11.56
C GLN A 65 1.41 4.88 11.07
N TYR A 66 2.14 4.23 10.16
CA TYR A 66 1.73 2.93 9.63
C TYR A 66 1.91 1.80 10.66
N TYR A 67 2.82 1.97 11.62
CA TYR A 67 3.03 0.99 12.70
C TYR A 67 1.94 1.03 13.76
N SER A 68 1.09 2.07 13.77
CA SER A 68 -0.04 2.23 14.68
C SER A 68 -1.39 2.03 14.00
N ILE A 69 -1.41 1.47 12.78
CA ILE A 69 -2.67 1.17 12.09
C ILE A 69 -3.42 0.09 12.87
N ASP A 70 -4.68 0.40 13.20
CA ASP A 70 -5.64 -0.60 13.65
C ASP A 70 -6.18 -1.37 12.44
N LEU A 71 -5.99 -2.69 12.45
CA LEU A 71 -6.41 -3.56 11.36
C LEU A 71 -7.93 -3.77 11.32
N ASP A 72 -8.64 -3.60 12.44
CA ASP A 72 -10.10 -3.63 12.47
C ASP A 72 -10.66 -2.38 11.79
N GLU A 73 -10.17 -1.18 12.17
CA GLU A 73 -10.58 0.07 11.51
C GLU A 73 -10.20 0.08 10.02
N LEU A 74 -9.01 -0.42 9.67
CA LEU A 74 -8.61 -0.54 8.27
C LEU A 74 -9.58 -1.44 7.49
N LYS A 75 -10.06 -2.54 8.12
CA LYS A 75 -10.96 -3.50 7.48
C LYS A 75 -12.31 -2.89 7.14
N GLU A 76 -12.79 -1.94 7.94
CA GLU A 76 -14.05 -1.22 7.70
C GLU A 76 -13.97 -0.25 6.51
N ASN A 77 -12.77 0.19 6.12
CA ASN A 77 -12.57 1.20 5.08
C ASN A 77 -12.23 0.61 3.70
N VAL A 78 -11.94 -0.68 3.60
CA VAL A 78 -11.46 -1.34 2.37
C VAL A 78 -12.50 -2.28 1.78
N ARG A 79 -12.30 -2.74 0.54
CA ARG A 79 -13.18 -3.74 -0.09
C ARG A 79 -13.07 -5.12 0.58
N ASP A 80 -13.99 -6.01 0.23
CA ASP A 80 -13.98 -7.39 0.68
C ASP A 80 -12.70 -8.14 0.24
N SER A 81 -12.12 -8.91 1.15
CA SER A 81 -10.87 -9.68 0.95
C SER A 81 -9.67 -8.87 0.40
N PRO A 82 -9.32 -7.74 1.03
CA PRO A 82 -8.27 -6.83 0.57
C PRO A 82 -6.89 -7.49 0.69
N ILE A 83 -5.99 -7.14 -0.22
CA ILE A 83 -4.61 -7.63 -0.24
C ILE A 83 -3.69 -6.58 0.39
N ILE A 84 -2.92 -6.96 1.42
CA ILE A 84 -1.83 -6.15 1.95
C ILE A 84 -0.51 -6.68 1.42
N ILE A 85 0.20 -5.83 0.66
CA ILE A 85 1.58 -6.05 0.25
C ILE A 85 2.49 -5.21 1.14
N ASP A 86 3.22 -5.88 2.04
CA ASP A 86 4.10 -5.23 2.99
C ASP A 86 5.56 -5.31 2.54
N GLY A 87 6.04 -4.21 1.96
CA GLY A 87 7.43 -4.05 1.54
C GLY A 87 8.40 -3.69 2.66
N ARG A 88 7.87 -3.46 3.87
CA ARG A 88 8.55 -2.76 4.95
C ARG A 88 8.51 -3.51 6.28
N ASN A 89 7.84 -4.66 6.31
CA ASN A 89 7.67 -5.52 7.49
C ASN A 89 7.07 -4.75 8.66
N ILE A 90 5.99 -4.02 8.39
CA ILE A 90 5.19 -3.24 9.35
C ILE A 90 4.32 -4.19 10.18
N PHE A 91 3.74 -5.22 9.55
CA PHE A 91 2.72 -6.04 10.19
C PHE A 91 3.17 -7.48 10.50
N ASN A 92 2.51 -8.07 11.50
CA ASN A 92 2.59 -9.50 11.76
C ASN A 92 1.64 -10.27 10.84
N LYS A 93 2.17 -11.18 10.03
CA LYS A 93 1.40 -11.99 9.07
C LYS A 93 0.17 -12.67 9.67
N LYS A 94 0.32 -13.39 10.80
CA LYS A 94 -0.77 -14.14 11.43
C LYS A 94 -1.90 -13.20 11.88
N THR A 95 -1.53 -12.02 12.38
CA THR A 95 -2.49 -11.01 12.84
C THR A 95 -3.27 -10.44 11.66
N VAL A 96 -2.59 -10.08 10.58
CA VAL A 96 -3.25 -9.57 9.36
C VAL A 96 -4.16 -10.61 8.74
N GLU A 97 -3.70 -11.86 8.61
CA GLU A 97 -4.51 -12.95 8.06
C GLU A 97 -5.72 -13.28 8.94
N SER A 98 -5.59 -13.23 10.28
CA SER A 98 -6.73 -13.47 11.18
C SER A 98 -7.82 -12.40 11.10
N LYS A 99 -7.49 -11.21 10.57
CA LYS A 99 -8.44 -10.11 10.30
C LYS A 99 -9.07 -10.19 8.90
N GLY A 100 -8.81 -11.27 8.15
CA GLY A 100 -9.41 -11.52 6.84
C GLY A 100 -8.79 -10.71 5.71
N PHE A 101 -7.51 -10.35 5.83
CA PHE A 101 -6.70 -9.80 4.75
C PHE A 101 -5.86 -10.90 4.11
N ILE A 102 -5.60 -10.77 2.81
CA ILE A 102 -4.57 -11.57 2.14
C ILE A 102 -3.23 -10.86 2.33
N TYR A 103 -2.31 -11.47 3.07
CA TYR A 103 -1.01 -10.84 3.36
C TYR A 103 0.11 -11.34 2.45
N ARG A 104 0.93 -10.43 1.93
CA ARG A 104 2.13 -10.70 1.13
C ARG A 104 3.28 -9.82 1.61
N LYS A 105 4.29 -10.44 2.22
CA LYS A 105 5.52 -9.75 2.62
C LYS A 105 6.56 -9.81 1.51
N VAL A 106 7.16 -8.68 1.16
CA VAL A 106 8.28 -8.65 0.20
C VAL A 106 9.53 -9.21 0.88
N GLY A 107 10.28 -10.06 0.17
CA GLY A 107 11.51 -10.68 0.69
C GLY A 107 11.29 -11.90 1.58
N GLU A 108 10.04 -12.26 1.87
CA GLU A 108 9.70 -13.60 2.37
C GLU A 108 9.57 -14.52 1.15
N GLY A 109 10.60 -15.31 0.88
CA GLY A 109 10.56 -16.29 -0.22
C GLY A 109 9.33 -17.17 -0.08
N SER A 110 8.63 -17.42 -1.20
CA SER A 110 7.60 -18.46 -1.23
C SER A 110 8.25 -19.75 -0.74
N LYS A 111 7.82 -20.28 0.40
CA LYS A 111 8.12 -21.67 0.73
C LYS A 111 7.39 -22.54 -0.29
N THR A 112 8.02 -22.77 -1.44
CA THR A 112 7.73 -23.93 -2.28
C THR A 112 7.85 -25.13 -1.36
N HIS A 113 6.71 -25.71 -0.99
CA HIS A 113 6.71 -27.05 -0.44
C HIS A 113 7.04 -27.96 -1.62
N SER A 114 8.26 -28.51 -1.60
CA SER A 114 8.62 -29.70 -2.36
C SER A 114 7.86 -30.91 -1.81
#